data_AF-K2CHH8-F1
#
_entry.id   AF-K2CHH8-F1
#
_cell.length_a   1.000
_cell.length_b   1.000
_cell.length_c   1.000
_cell.angle_alpha   90.00
_cell.angle_beta   90.00
_cell.angle_gamma   90.00
#
_symmetry.space_group_name_H-M   'P 1'
#
loop_
_entity.id
_entity.type
_entity.pdbx_description
1 polymer ?
#
loop_
_entity_poly.entity_id
_entity_poly.type
_entity_poly.pdbx_seq_one_letter_code
_entity_poly.pdbx_strand_id
1 'polypeptide(L)'
;MKVYFGASISLDRSLLPNYQEIVANLKKLGHQVLSEYVVDPSIKPGVGLTPRDLFARETKTIDQADVMVAEVTAPSWGTAFLIEYALNHGKPVLALYYKEAAMPLPMMIEGHPELYVAHYTKGNIRTVLKKNLDYFASMNHRKGKLIVIDGTDGSGKGTQTELLLKYLDEHKKKNKYIDFPRYYTSFHGQMVGRYLKGEFGGLNSASPYLTSLFYAMDR
;
A
#
# COMPACT_ATOMS: atom_id res chain seq x y z
N MET A 1 -5.62 5.54 15.56
CA MET A 1 -4.18 5.68 15.26
C MET A 1 -3.77 7.12 15.46
N LYS A 2 -2.53 7.34 15.90
CA LYS A 2 -1.84 8.62 15.86
C LYS A 2 -1.24 8.83 14.47
N VAL A 3 -1.56 9.93 13.84
CA VAL A 3 -1.19 10.24 12.45
C VAL A 3 -0.28 11.46 12.46
N TYR A 4 0.90 11.32 11.86
CA TYR A 4 1.68 12.48 11.44
C TYR A 4 1.17 12.90 10.06
N PHE A 5 0.67 14.12 9.93
CA PHE A 5 0.28 14.70 8.65
C PHE A 5 1.39 15.62 8.12
N GLY A 6 1.90 15.36 6.91
CA GLY A 6 2.89 16.19 6.23
C GLY A 6 2.34 16.80 4.95
N ALA A 7 2.71 18.04 4.63
CA ALA A 7 2.33 18.72 3.40
C ALA A 7 3.28 19.90 3.10
N SER A 8 3.13 20.55 1.96
CA SER A 8 3.86 21.80 1.69
C SER A 8 3.40 22.94 2.61
N ILE A 9 4.37 23.65 3.17
CA ILE A 9 4.16 24.79 4.08
C ILE A 9 4.92 26.02 3.60
N SER A 10 6.21 25.86 3.27
CA SER A 10 7.11 26.98 3.01
C SER A 10 7.12 27.45 1.56
N LEU A 11 6.89 26.55 0.59
CA LEU A 11 7.01 26.85 -0.84
C LEU A 11 5.67 27.06 -1.52
N ASP A 12 4.65 26.29 -1.12
CA ASP A 12 3.32 26.36 -1.71
C ASP A 12 2.26 26.07 -0.64
N ARG A 13 1.23 26.92 -0.61
CA ARG A 13 0.09 26.88 0.31
C ARG A 13 -1.26 26.85 -0.42
N SER A 14 -1.25 26.77 -1.75
CA SER A 14 -2.46 26.80 -2.59
C SER A 14 -3.44 25.66 -2.25
N LEU A 15 -2.93 24.51 -1.80
CA LEU A 15 -3.71 23.34 -1.41
C LEU A 15 -4.11 23.30 0.07
N LEU A 16 -3.93 24.40 0.83
CA LEU A 16 -4.35 24.45 2.23
C LEU A 16 -5.81 24.00 2.47
N PRO A 17 -6.81 24.37 1.63
CA PRO A 17 -8.18 23.87 1.79
C PRO A 17 -8.27 22.34 1.72
N ASN A 18 -7.50 21.72 0.82
CA ASN A 18 -7.44 20.26 0.71
C ASN A 18 -6.81 19.65 1.96
N TYR A 19 -5.75 20.27 2.49
CA TYR A 19 -5.09 19.80 3.71
C TYR A 19 -6.04 19.82 4.92
N GLN A 20 -6.80 20.89 5.06
CA GLN A 20 -7.83 21.02 6.10
C GLN A 20 -8.92 19.94 5.95
N GLU A 21 -9.35 19.66 4.72
CA GLU A 21 -10.30 18.59 4.43
C GLU A 21 -9.75 17.20 4.78
N ILE A 22 -8.49 16.92 4.46
CA ILE A 22 -7.81 15.66 4.82
C ILE A 22 -7.78 15.51 6.34
N VAL A 23 -7.28 16.51 7.08
CA VAL A 23 -7.18 16.48 8.55
C VAL A 23 -8.56 16.36 9.20
N ALA A 24 -9.58 17.05 8.68
CA ALA A 24 -10.95 16.91 9.17
C ALA A 24 -11.49 15.49 8.98
N ASN A 25 -11.22 14.86 7.84
CA ASN A 25 -11.63 13.48 7.58
C ASN A 25 -10.86 12.46 8.44
N LEU A 26 -9.56 12.67 8.67
CA LEU A 26 -8.77 11.86 9.60
C LEU A 26 -9.39 11.86 11.01
N LYS A 27 -9.78 13.04 11.51
CA LYS A 27 -10.46 13.17 12.80
C LYS A 27 -11.84 12.52 12.82
N LYS A 28 -12.65 12.73 11.77
CA LYS A 28 -13.99 12.10 11.64
C LYS A 28 -13.94 10.57 11.60
N LEU A 29 -12.82 10.00 11.14
CA LEU A 29 -12.56 8.56 11.15
C LEU A 29 -12.03 8.05 12.50
N GLY A 30 -11.85 8.93 13.50
CA GLY A 30 -11.40 8.57 14.84
C GLY A 30 -9.88 8.54 15.02
N HIS A 31 -9.10 9.14 14.11
CA HIS A 31 -7.65 9.24 14.23
C HIS A 31 -7.23 10.54 14.94
N GLN A 32 -6.14 10.47 15.70
CA GLN A 32 -5.51 11.64 16.33
C GLN A 32 -4.44 12.19 15.39
N VAL A 33 -4.51 13.45 14.99
CA VAL A 33 -3.49 14.09 14.14
C VAL A 33 -2.49 14.82 15.04
N LEU A 34 -1.21 14.48 14.97
CA LEU A 34 -0.17 15.04 15.85
C LEU A 34 0.40 16.37 15.33
N SER A 35 0.29 16.62 14.03
CA SER A 35 0.87 17.79 13.35
C SER A 35 -0.20 18.74 12.80
N GLU A 36 -1.23 19.05 13.61
CA GLU A 36 -2.35 19.90 13.17
C GLU A 36 -1.93 21.32 12.75
N TYR A 37 -0.78 21.81 13.25
CA TYR A 37 -0.20 23.09 12.85
C TYR A 37 0.07 23.18 11.33
N VAL A 38 0.21 22.05 10.64
CA VAL A 38 0.40 21.99 9.18
C VAL A 38 -0.80 22.60 8.45
N VAL A 39 -2.01 22.56 9.02
CA VAL A 39 -3.24 23.08 8.41
C VAL A 39 -3.72 24.42 8.98
N ASP A 40 -2.92 25.02 9.86
CA ASP A 40 -3.18 26.35 10.41
C ASP A 40 -2.95 27.43 9.33
N PRO A 41 -3.96 28.26 9.00
CA PRO A 41 -3.80 29.34 8.03
C PRO A 41 -2.88 30.47 8.50
N SER A 42 -2.66 30.60 9.81
CA SER A 42 -1.90 31.68 10.44
C SER A 42 -0.43 31.34 10.71
N ILE A 43 -0.03 30.09 10.49
CA ILE A 43 1.33 29.64 10.78
C ILE A 43 2.36 30.35 9.90
N LYS A 44 3.42 30.82 10.56
CA LYS A 44 4.58 31.39 9.89
C LYS A 44 5.70 30.34 9.84
N PRO A 45 6.07 29.84 8.64
CA PRO A 45 7.08 28.80 8.52
C PRO A 45 8.40 29.22 9.17
N GLY A 46 8.96 28.37 10.04
CA GLY A 46 10.27 28.59 10.66
C GLY A 46 10.34 29.68 11.73
N VAL A 47 9.23 30.27 12.15
CA VAL A 47 9.26 31.29 13.22
C VAL A 47 9.46 30.63 14.58
N GLY A 48 10.50 31.08 15.30
CA GLY A 48 10.75 30.71 16.69
C GLY A 48 11.53 29.41 16.92
N LEU A 49 12.02 28.75 15.86
CA LEU A 49 12.83 27.54 15.96
C LEU A 49 14.07 27.64 15.07
N THR A 50 15.20 27.11 15.55
CA THR A 50 16.36 26.88 14.68
C THR A 50 16.07 25.73 13.72
N PRO A 51 16.76 25.63 12.56
CA PRO A 51 16.59 24.50 11.65
C PRO A 51 16.82 23.13 12.32
N ARG A 52 17.74 23.05 13.29
CA ARG A 52 18.01 21.84 14.06
C ARG A 52 16.85 21.47 14.96
N ASP A 53 16.29 22.44 15.67
CA ASP A 53 15.17 22.21 16.59
C ASP A 53 13.89 21.86 15.85
N LEU A 54 13.67 22.47 14.68
CA LEU A 54 12.57 22.11 13.80
C LEU A 54 12.66 20.65 13.39
N PHE A 55 13.81 20.22 12.85
CA PHE A 55 14.00 18.83 12.43
C PHE A 55 13.79 17.85 13.59
N ALA A 56 14.41 18.12 14.75
CA ALA A 56 14.28 17.29 15.94
C ALA A 56 12.84 17.20 16.47
N ARG A 57 12.06 18.28 16.36
CA ARG A 57 10.63 18.29 16.72
C ARG A 57 9.82 17.42 15.78
N GLU A 58 10.00 17.57 14.47
CA GLU A 58 9.23 16.81 13.47
C GLU A 58 9.50 15.30 13.61
N THR A 59 10.77 14.90 13.68
CA THR A 59 11.16 13.50 13.80
C THR A 59 10.66 12.86 15.09
N LYS A 60 10.79 13.55 16.23
CA LYS A 60 10.22 13.10 17.51
C LYS A 60 8.70 12.93 17.45
N THR A 61 8.01 13.75 16.67
CA THR A 61 6.55 13.64 16.48
C THR A 61 6.20 12.43 15.61
N ILE A 62 7.00 12.14 14.57
CA ILE A 62 6.87 10.93 13.74
C ILE A 62 7.11 9.66 14.57
N ASP A 63 8.09 9.65 15.47
CA ASP A 63 8.37 8.49 16.33
C ASP A 63 7.14 8.10 17.16
N GLN A 64 6.36 9.09 17.60
CA GLN A 64 5.12 8.92 18.36
C GLN A 64 3.90 8.56 17.51
N ALA A 65 3.98 8.72 16.19
CA ALA A 65 2.91 8.39 15.26
C ALA A 65 2.87 6.88 14.98
N ASP A 66 1.68 6.36 14.68
CA ASP A 66 1.51 4.99 14.17
C ASP A 66 1.70 4.94 12.64
N VAL A 67 1.47 6.06 11.96
CA VAL A 67 1.46 6.19 10.49
C VAL A 67 1.75 7.65 10.10
N MET A 68 2.38 7.84 8.94
CA MET A 68 2.45 9.13 8.27
C MET A 68 1.45 9.20 7.11
N VAL A 69 0.73 10.32 7.00
CA VAL A 69 -0.07 10.68 5.82
C VAL A 69 0.54 11.94 5.24
N ALA A 70 0.97 11.90 3.99
CA ALA A 70 1.67 13.00 3.34
C ALA A 70 0.89 13.47 2.11
N GLU A 71 0.59 14.76 2.01
CA GLU A 71 0.08 15.35 0.77
C GLU A 71 1.29 15.73 -0.11
N VAL A 72 1.38 15.11 -1.28
CA VAL A 72 2.57 15.13 -2.16
C VAL A 72 2.33 15.81 -3.50
N THR A 73 1.20 16.51 -3.63
CA THR A 73 0.87 17.23 -4.88
C THR A 73 1.74 18.48 -5.02
N ALA A 74 1.81 19.26 -3.95
CA ALA A 74 2.66 20.44 -3.91
C ALA A 74 4.09 20.07 -3.49
N PRO A 75 5.14 20.67 -4.10
CA PRO A 75 6.53 20.36 -3.78
C PRO A 75 6.86 20.74 -2.33
N SER A 76 7.48 19.81 -1.59
CA SER A 76 7.86 20.00 -0.18
C SER A 76 9.07 19.15 0.20
N TRP A 77 10.25 19.76 0.24
CA TRP A 77 11.49 19.09 0.68
C TRP A 77 11.35 18.56 2.11
N GLY A 78 10.81 19.38 3.02
CA GLY A 78 10.59 18.97 4.41
C GLY A 78 9.71 17.72 4.50
N THR A 79 8.62 17.66 3.74
CA THR A 79 7.77 16.46 3.71
C THR A 79 8.52 15.26 3.12
N ALA A 80 9.29 15.44 2.04
CA ALA A 80 10.08 14.36 1.45
C ALA A 80 11.13 13.78 2.42
N PHE A 81 11.88 14.62 3.15
CA PHE A 81 12.83 14.16 4.18
C PHE A 81 12.13 13.41 5.32
N LEU A 82 10.95 13.87 5.72
CA LEU A 82 10.17 13.25 6.79
C LEU A 82 9.52 11.94 6.35
N ILE A 83 9.15 11.80 5.08
CA ILE A 83 8.71 10.54 4.49
C ILE A 83 9.80 9.49 4.64
N GLU A 84 11.03 9.80 4.22
CA GLU A 84 12.16 8.88 4.33
C GLU A 84 12.48 8.53 5.78
N TYR A 85 12.42 9.51 6.69
CA TYR A 85 12.59 9.26 8.12
C TYR A 85 11.53 8.29 8.63
N ALA A 86 10.25 8.50 8.31
CA ALA A 86 9.15 7.63 8.73
C ALA A 86 9.32 6.18 8.24
N LEU A 87 9.66 6.00 6.96
CA LEU A 87 9.92 4.69 6.36
C LEU A 87 11.08 3.95 7.06
N ASN A 88 12.21 4.64 7.26
CA ASN A 88 13.37 4.07 7.95
C ASN A 88 13.12 3.72 9.42
N HIS A 89 12.04 4.23 10.03
CA HIS A 89 11.61 3.90 11.39
C HIS A 89 10.43 2.92 11.40
N GLY A 90 10.18 2.24 10.28
CA GLY A 90 9.13 1.22 10.15
C GLY A 90 7.72 1.77 10.22
N LYS A 91 7.53 3.08 10.01
CA LYS A 91 6.21 3.71 9.99
C LYS A 91 5.64 3.59 8.56
N PRO A 92 4.43 3.03 8.38
CA PRO A 92 3.77 3.07 7.08
C PRO A 92 3.49 4.53 6.67
N VAL A 93 3.64 4.81 5.38
CA VAL A 93 3.42 6.14 4.81
C VAL A 93 2.40 6.07 3.68
N LEU A 94 1.32 6.86 3.80
CA LEU A 94 0.34 7.09 2.74
C LEU A 94 0.64 8.42 2.06
N ALA A 95 1.10 8.37 0.82
CA ALA A 95 1.28 9.53 -0.05
C ALA A 95 -0.01 9.83 -0.82
N LEU A 96 -0.64 10.96 -0.53
CA LEU A 96 -1.87 11.44 -1.14
C LEU A 96 -1.57 12.43 -2.26
N TYR A 97 -2.05 12.12 -3.46
CA TYR A 97 -1.93 12.99 -4.62
C TYR A 97 -3.30 13.42 -5.14
N TYR A 98 -3.48 14.72 -5.33
CA TYR A 98 -4.72 15.31 -5.80
C TYR A 98 -4.87 15.12 -7.30
N LYS A 99 -5.87 14.34 -7.71
CA LYS A 99 -6.03 13.92 -9.12
C LYS A 99 -6.26 15.09 -10.08
N GLU A 100 -6.85 16.17 -9.60
CA GLU A 100 -7.16 17.38 -10.40
C GLU A 100 -6.00 18.40 -10.38
N ALA A 101 -4.83 18.02 -9.84
CA ALA A 101 -3.65 18.87 -9.91
C ALA A 101 -3.17 19.06 -11.35
N ALA A 102 -2.69 20.27 -11.65
CA ALA A 102 -2.11 20.59 -12.95
C ALA A 102 -0.73 19.93 -13.15
N MET A 103 0.02 19.75 -12.06
CA MET A 103 1.36 19.14 -12.07
C MET A 103 1.23 17.62 -11.89
N PRO A 104 2.01 16.80 -12.63
CA PRO A 104 1.99 15.36 -12.48
C PRO A 104 2.56 14.91 -11.13
N LEU A 105 2.21 13.69 -10.72
CA LEU A 105 2.80 13.02 -9.55
C LEU A 105 4.32 12.96 -9.71
N PRO A 106 5.12 13.37 -8.70
CA PRO A 106 6.57 13.27 -8.77
C PRO A 106 7.03 11.82 -8.98
N MET A 107 7.86 11.57 -10.00
CA MET A 107 8.32 10.22 -10.37
C MET A 107 9.00 9.46 -9.22
N MET A 108 9.74 10.17 -8.36
CA MET A 108 10.38 9.55 -7.19
C MET A 108 9.38 9.07 -6.14
N ILE A 109 8.23 9.76 -6.00
CA ILE A 109 7.16 9.32 -5.11
C ILE A 109 6.41 8.14 -5.73
N GLU A 110 6.11 8.20 -7.02
CA GLU A 110 5.44 7.13 -7.77
C GLU A 110 6.25 5.83 -7.75
N GLY A 111 7.58 5.92 -7.94
CA GLY A 111 8.47 4.78 -8.01
C GLY A 111 8.98 4.26 -6.66
N HIS A 112 8.63 4.88 -5.53
CA HIS A 112 9.15 4.48 -4.23
C HIS A 112 8.50 3.17 -3.75
N PRO A 113 9.26 2.07 -3.57
CA PRO A 113 8.70 0.73 -3.36
C PRO A 113 7.94 0.56 -2.04
N GLU A 114 8.28 1.35 -1.02
CA GLU A 114 7.66 1.27 0.30
C GLU A 114 6.54 2.29 0.52
N LEU A 115 6.31 3.20 -0.44
CA LEU A 115 5.25 4.19 -0.33
C LEU A 115 3.91 3.64 -0.80
N TYR A 116 2.87 3.88 -0.01
CA TYR A 116 1.50 3.67 -0.44
C TYR A 116 1.02 4.95 -1.12
N VAL A 117 1.07 4.98 -2.44
CA VAL A 117 0.57 6.11 -3.23
C VAL A 117 -0.92 5.95 -3.49
N ALA A 118 -1.70 6.97 -3.13
CA ALA A 118 -3.14 7.00 -3.40
C ALA A 118 -3.56 8.33 -4.01
N HIS A 119 -4.32 8.23 -5.11
CA HIS A 119 -4.94 9.39 -5.74
C HIS A 119 -6.26 9.72 -5.05
N TYR A 120 -6.50 11.00 -4.78
CA TYR A 120 -7.74 11.47 -4.18
C TYR A 120 -8.35 12.65 -4.95
N THR A 121 -9.64 12.84 -4.72
CA THR A 121 -10.43 14.03 -5.06
C THR A 121 -11.21 14.44 -3.82
N LYS A 122 -11.84 15.62 -3.83
CA LYS A 122 -12.71 16.06 -2.73
C LYS A 122 -13.84 15.07 -2.44
N GLY A 123 -14.38 14.45 -3.49
CA GLY A 123 -15.49 13.49 -3.36
C GLY A 123 -15.11 12.13 -2.75
N ASN A 124 -13.83 11.73 -2.77
CA ASN A 124 -13.44 10.38 -2.35
C ASN A 124 -12.43 10.32 -1.21
N ILE A 125 -11.91 11.46 -0.72
CA ILE A 125 -10.83 11.51 0.27
C ILE A 125 -11.12 10.68 1.52
N ARG A 126 -12.37 10.74 2.02
CA ARG A 126 -12.78 9.95 3.20
C ARG A 126 -12.61 8.44 2.97
N THR A 127 -13.04 7.95 1.81
CA THR A 127 -12.96 6.53 1.44
C THR A 127 -11.53 6.10 1.22
N VAL A 128 -10.71 6.94 0.57
CA VAL A 128 -9.28 6.72 0.35
C VAL A 128 -8.55 6.60 1.69
N LEU A 129 -8.77 7.54 2.61
CA LEU A 129 -8.20 7.51 3.95
C LEU A 129 -8.64 6.25 4.71
N LYS A 130 -9.94 5.98 4.79
CA LYS A 130 -10.48 4.82 5.50
C LYS A 130 -9.87 3.51 5.00
N LYS A 131 -9.88 3.28 3.68
CA LYS A 131 -9.34 2.05 3.08
C LYS A 131 -7.88 1.82 3.46
N ASN A 132 -7.04 2.85 3.32
CA ASN A 132 -5.60 2.72 3.57
C ASN A 132 -5.26 2.63 5.06
N LEU A 133 -5.96 3.38 5.92
CA LEU A 133 -5.72 3.35 7.36
C LEU A 133 -6.25 2.06 8.00
N ASP A 134 -7.38 1.51 7.54
CA ASP A 134 -7.85 0.18 7.94
C ASP A 134 -6.83 -0.89 7.55
N TYR A 135 -6.25 -0.77 6.35
CA TYR A 135 -5.19 -1.66 5.89
C TYR A 135 -3.95 -1.59 6.79
N PHE A 136 -3.45 -0.40 7.13
CA PHE A 136 -2.31 -0.24 8.03
C PHE A 136 -2.61 -0.72 9.45
N ALA A 137 -3.81 -0.46 9.97
CA ALA A 137 -4.22 -1.01 11.26
C ALA A 137 -4.18 -2.55 11.23
N SER A 138 -4.57 -3.18 10.12
CA SER A 138 -4.50 -4.63 9.95
C SER A 138 -3.09 -5.19 9.79
N MET A 139 -2.10 -4.40 9.35
CA MET A 139 -0.73 -4.88 9.15
C MET A 139 -0.13 -5.40 10.46
N ASN A 140 -0.34 -4.69 11.56
CA ASN A 140 0.12 -5.10 12.89
C ASN A 140 -0.61 -6.36 13.41
N HIS A 141 -1.68 -6.78 12.74
CA HIS A 141 -2.49 -7.94 13.10
C HIS A 141 -2.39 -9.08 12.08
N ARG A 142 -1.60 -8.95 11.00
CA ARG A 142 -1.39 -10.04 10.04
C ARG A 142 -0.67 -11.19 10.72
N LYS A 143 -1.42 -12.25 11.03
CA LYS A 143 -0.89 -13.50 11.57
C LYS A 143 -0.64 -14.47 10.43
N GLY A 144 0.62 -14.87 10.26
CA GLY A 144 1.03 -15.90 9.31
C GLY A 144 1.95 -15.36 8.21
N LYS A 145 2.46 -16.29 7.40
CA LYS A 145 3.29 -16.00 6.23
C LYS A 145 2.61 -16.59 5.00
N LEU A 146 2.59 -15.84 3.90
CA LEU A 146 2.27 -16.38 2.58
C LEU A 146 3.58 -16.84 1.94
N ILE A 147 3.68 -18.12 1.61
CA ILE A 147 4.83 -18.70 0.92
C ILE A 147 4.35 -19.11 -0.47
N VAL A 148 5.00 -18.60 -1.52
CA VAL A 148 4.71 -18.93 -2.91
C VAL A 148 5.89 -19.73 -3.46
N ILE A 149 5.62 -20.93 -3.96
CA ILE A 149 6.60 -21.79 -4.64
C ILE A 149 6.22 -21.82 -6.11
N ASP A 150 7.00 -21.15 -6.95
CA ASP A 150 6.76 -21.01 -8.38
C ASP A 150 7.98 -21.50 -9.20
N GLY A 151 7.77 -21.79 -10.48
CA GLY A 151 8.80 -22.33 -11.38
C GLY A 151 8.24 -23.12 -12.57
N THR A 152 9.11 -23.48 -13.51
CA THR A 152 8.75 -24.21 -14.73
C THR A 152 8.34 -25.66 -14.48
N ASP A 153 7.77 -26.32 -15.48
CA ASP A 153 7.46 -27.75 -15.39
C ASP A 153 8.72 -28.58 -15.11
N GLY A 154 8.58 -29.59 -14.26
CA GLY A 154 9.69 -30.45 -13.83
C GLY A 154 10.66 -29.83 -12.81
N SER A 155 10.47 -28.58 -12.35
CA SER A 155 11.41 -27.93 -11.41
C SER A 155 11.34 -28.43 -9.95
N GLY A 156 10.46 -29.40 -9.65
CA GLY A 156 10.34 -29.99 -8.32
C GLY A 156 9.48 -29.21 -7.32
N LYS A 157 8.66 -28.25 -7.77
CA LYS A 157 7.76 -27.44 -6.92
C LYS A 157 6.91 -28.29 -5.97
N GLY A 158 6.29 -29.35 -6.49
CA GLY A 158 5.44 -30.26 -5.71
C GLY A 158 6.22 -30.91 -4.58
N THR A 159 7.39 -31.48 -4.89
CA THR A 159 8.28 -32.09 -3.91
C THR A 159 8.72 -31.10 -2.83
N GLN A 160 9.13 -29.88 -3.21
CA GLN A 160 9.52 -28.84 -2.23
C GLN A 160 8.33 -28.42 -1.34
N THR A 161 7.14 -28.33 -1.92
CA THR A 161 5.91 -28.02 -1.20
C THR A 161 5.58 -29.10 -0.18
N GLU A 162 5.63 -30.37 -0.57
CA GLU A 162 5.38 -31.52 0.31
C GLU A 162 6.37 -31.56 1.48
N LEU A 163 7.67 -31.35 1.21
CA LEU A 163 8.71 -31.28 2.25
C LEU A 163 8.44 -30.14 3.23
N LEU A 164 8.04 -28.97 2.74
CA LEU A 164 7.70 -27.82 3.58
C LEU A 164 6.47 -28.10 4.45
N LEU A 165 5.40 -28.66 3.89
CA LEU A 165 4.19 -28.98 4.65
C LEU A 165 4.48 -30.01 5.75
N LYS A 166 5.21 -31.08 5.42
CA LYS A 166 5.66 -32.07 6.40
C LYS A 166 6.46 -31.44 7.53
N TYR A 167 7.43 -30.60 7.21
CA TYR A 167 8.22 -29.88 8.21
C TYR A 167 7.34 -29.01 9.12
N LEU A 168 6.38 -28.27 8.56
CA LEU A 168 5.49 -27.40 9.33
C LEU A 168 4.57 -28.21 10.26
N ASP A 169 4.06 -29.35 9.80
CA ASP A 169 3.22 -30.25 10.59
C ASP A 169 4.00 -30.89 11.75
N GLU A 170 5.22 -31.39 11.49
CA GLU A 170 6.13 -31.94 12.51
C GLU A 170 6.42 -30.91 13.62
N HIS A 171 6.54 -29.63 13.25
CA HIS A 171 6.78 -28.53 14.19
C HIS A 171 5.49 -27.89 14.74
N LYS A 172 4.33 -28.52 14.53
CA LYS A 172 3.01 -28.09 15.02
C LYS A 172 2.67 -26.65 14.63
N LYS A 173 3.08 -26.22 13.43
CA LYS A 173 2.77 -24.91 12.86
C LYS A 173 1.48 -25.00 12.04
N LYS A 174 0.45 -24.24 12.44
CA LYS A 174 -0.79 -24.13 11.67
C LYS A 174 -0.47 -23.65 10.25
N ASN A 175 -0.86 -24.45 9.27
CA ASN A 175 -0.65 -24.15 7.86
C ASN A 175 -1.91 -24.48 7.05
N LYS A 176 -2.00 -23.89 5.86
CA LYS A 176 -3.00 -24.16 4.83
C LYS A 176 -2.28 -24.15 3.49
N TYR A 177 -2.69 -25.04 2.61
CA TYR A 177 -2.13 -25.22 1.29
C TYR A 177 -3.21 -25.10 0.23
N ILE A 178 -2.85 -24.51 -0.89
CA ILE A 178 -3.65 -24.45 -2.12
C ILE A 178 -2.68 -24.47 -3.29
N ASP A 179 -3.03 -25.20 -4.33
CA ASP A 179 -2.33 -25.27 -5.60
C ASP A 179 -3.23 -24.83 -6.75
N PHE A 180 -2.57 -24.42 -7.83
CA PHE A 180 -3.24 -24.01 -9.05
C PHE A 180 -2.50 -24.60 -10.26
N PRO A 181 -3.21 -24.95 -11.34
CA PRO A 181 -4.67 -24.91 -11.46
C PRO A 181 -5.37 -26.00 -10.63
N ARG A 182 -6.55 -25.68 -10.08
CA ARG A 182 -7.39 -26.57 -9.27
C ARG A 182 -8.21 -27.51 -10.16
N TYR A 183 -7.50 -28.38 -10.87
CA TYR A 183 -8.07 -29.24 -11.93
C TYR A 183 -9.29 -30.07 -11.50
N TYR A 184 -9.37 -30.44 -10.23
CA TYR A 184 -10.40 -31.36 -9.73
C TYR A 184 -11.47 -30.66 -8.89
N THR A 185 -11.14 -29.52 -8.29
CA THR A 185 -11.97 -28.87 -7.27
C THR A 185 -12.62 -27.57 -7.73
N SER A 186 -12.21 -27.03 -8.88
CA SER A 186 -12.74 -25.77 -9.44
C SER A 186 -13.31 -25.99 -10.83
N PHE A 187 -14.45 -25.36 -11.12
CA PHE A 187 -15.03 -25.34 -12.48
C PHE A 187 -14.00 -24.81 -13.51
N HIS A 188 -13.33 -23.71 -13.19
CA HIS A 188 -12.35 -23.10 -14.09
C HIS A 188 -11.08 -23.96 -14.20
N GLY A 189 -10.60 -24.54 -13.10
CA GLY A 189 -9.50 -25.49 -13.12
C GLY A 189 -9.81 -26.73 -13.97
N GLN A 190 -11.04 -27.26 -13.92
CA GLN A 190 -11.49 -28.32 -14.81
C GLN A 190 -11.44 -27.89 -16.27
N MET A 191 -11.88 -26.67 -16.61
CA MET A 191 -11.76 -26.15 -17.97
C MET A 191 -10.30 -26.05 -18.42
N VAL A 192 -9.37 -25.65 -17.55
CA VAL A 192 -7.93 -25.69 -17.85
C VAL A 192 -7.48 -27.12 -18.17
N GLY A 193 -7.91 -28.10 -17.37
CA GLY A 193 -7.58 -29.51 -17.60
C GLY A 193 -8.10 -30.03 -18.95
N ARG A 194 -9.35 -29.69 -19.32
CA ARG A 194 -9.95 -30.04 -20.61
C ARG A 194 -9.22 -29.37 -21.78
N TYR A 195 -8.81 -28.12 -21.61
CA TYR A 195 -7.96 -27.42 -22.59
C TYR A 195 -6.64 -28.15 -22.82
N LEU A 196 -5.93 -28.51 -21.74
CA LEU A 196 -4.64 -29.20 -21.82
C LEU A 196 -4.74 -30.61 -22.43
N LYS A 197 -5.92 -31.23 -22.35
CA LYS A 197 -6.23 -32.50 -23.05
C LYS A 197 -6.56 -32.31 -24.54
N GLY A 198 -6.64 -31.08 -25.02
CA GLY A 198 -6.94 -30.74 -26.41
C GLY A 198 -8.44 -30.68 -26.74
N GLU A 199 -9.34 -30.72 -25.76
CA GLU A 199 -10.80 -30.72 -26.01
C GLU A 199 -11.32 -29.45 -26.68
N PHE A 200 -10.54 -28.36 -26.61
CA PHE A 200 -10.87 -27.07 -27.23
C PHE A 200 -9.97 -26.74 -28.44
N GLY A 201 -9.28 -27.74 -28.99
CA GLY A 201 -8.27 -27.56 -30.03
C GLY A 201 -6.84 -27.44 -29.49
N GLY A 202 -5.86 -27.47 -30.40
CA GLY A 202 -4.44 -27.35 -30.08
C GLY A 202 -3.98 -25.89 -29.97
N LEU A 203 -2.67 -25.70 -29.75
CA LEU A 203 -2.04 -24.38 -29.59
C LEU A 203 -2.38 -23.38 -30.71
N ASN A 204 -2.56 -23.86 -31.94
CA ASN A 204 -2.81 -23.02 -33.11
C ASN A 204 -4.30 -22.78 -33.39
N SER A 205 -5.22 -23.47 -32.70
CA SER A 205 -6.66 -23.37 -32.95
C SER A 205 -7.46 -22.85 -31.76
N ALA A 206 -6.96 -23.01 -30.54
CA ALA A 206 -7.56 -22.42 -29.35
C ALA A 206 -7.17 -20.95 -29.21
N SER A 207 -8.14 -20.06 -28.99
CA SER A 207 -7.87 -18.63 -28.78
C SER A 207 -7.15 -18.40 -27.44
N PRO A 208 -5.94 -17.81 -27.42
CA PRO A 208 -5.21 -17.53 -26.18
C PRO A 208 -5.95 -16.54 -25.27
N TYR A 209 -6.76 -15.66 -25.84
CA TYR A 209 -7.61 -14.73 -25.07
C TYR A 209 -8.72 -15.46 -24.31
N LEU A 210 -9.27 -16.53 -24.86
CA LEU A 210 -10.32 -17.30 -24.19
C LEU A 210 -9.74 -18.29 -23.19
N THR A 211 -8.64 -18.98 -23.54
CA THR A 211 -8.02 -19.97 -22.65
C THR A 211 -7.40 -19.33 -21.41
N SER A 212 -6.82 -18.12 -21.53
CA SER A 212 -6.29 -17.36 -20.39
C SER A 212 -7.34 -17.01 -19.33
N LEU A 213 -8.61 -16.88 -19.71
CA LEU A 213 -9.70 -16.63 -18.75
C LEU A 213 -9.90 -17.79 -17.79
N PHE A 214 -9.72 -19.04 -18.24
CA PHE A 214 -9.84 -20.19 -17.34
C PHE A 214 -8.75 -20.17 -16.25
N TYR A 215 -7.53 -19.77 -16.59
CA TYR A 215 -6.46 -19.58 -15.61
C TYR A 215 -6.72 -18.37 -14.69
N ALA A 216 -7.19 -17.24 -15.24
CA ALA A 216 -7.43 -16.03 -14.46
C ALA A 216 -8.57 -16.19 -13.44
N MET A 217 -9.61 -16.94 -13.79
CA MET A 217 -10.79 -17.18 -12.97
C MET A 217 -10.61 -18.31 -11.96
N ASP A 218 -9.55 -19.11 -12.07
CA ASP A 218 -9.21 -20.13 -11.09
C ASP A 218 -8.38 -19.54 -9.94
N ARG A 219 -9.01 -18.74 -9.07
CA ARG A 219 -8.40 -18.11 -7.88
C ARG A 219 -9.19 -18.37 -6.59
#